data_AF-A0A5J5KC80-F1
#
_entry.id   AF-A0A5J5KC80-F1
#
_cell.length_a   1.000
_cell.length_b   1.000
_cell.length_c   1.000
_cell.angle_alpha   90.00
_cell.angle_beta   90.00
_cell.angle_gamma   90.00
#
_symmetry.space_group_name_H-M   'P 1'
#
loop_
_entity.id
_entity.type
_entity.pdbx_description
1 polymer ?
#
loop_
_entity_poly.entity_id
_entity_poly.type
_entity_poly.pdbx_seq_one_letter_code
_entity_poly.pdbx_strand_id
1 'polypeptide(L)'
;MATTVRFDPELWLFLAPPRHRRRELGLPYDGTSSLGRVVESAGVPLTEIGGLTAGRRPVPATYRPLTGEVVEVHGVDRPQPIARARFVLDGHLVALSRRLRLVGVDVAYRNDVDDDTLVAQANAEERVLLIRDRGILRRRGSAARSTRS
;
A
#
# COMPACT_ATOMS: atom_id res chain seq x y z
N MET A 1 25.75 -8.54 -5.90
CA MET A 1 25.53 -7.97 -7.25
C MET A 1 24.60 -6.76 -7.13
N ALA A 2 24.34 -6.03 -8.20
CA ALA A 2 23.34 -4.96 -8.22
C ALA A 2 22.32 -5.23 -9.34
N THR A 3 21.07 -4.89 -9.09
CA THR A 3 20.00 -4.87 -10.10
C THR A 3 19.57 -3.44 -10.34
N THR A 4 19.36 -3.07 -11.60
CA THR A 4 18.86 -1.76 -11.98
C THR A 4 17.34 -1.76 -11.92
N VAL A 5 16.78 -0.91 -11.06
CA VAL A 5 15.33 -0.78 -10.89
C VAL A 5 14.89 0.63 -11.29
N ARG A 6 13.85 0.71 -12.11
CA ARG A 6 13.19 1.95 -12.47
C ARG A 6 11.87 2.08 -11.73
N PHE A 7 11.64 3.23 -11.11
CA PHE A 7 10.43 3.51 -10.34
C PHE A 7 9.61 4.60 -11.01
N ASP A 8 8.30 4.39 -11.06
CA ASP A 8 7.36 5.46 -11.38
C ASP A 8 7.52 6.65 -10.40
N PRO A 9 7.30 7.90 -10.87
CA PRO A 9 7.51 9.10 -10.06
C PRO A 9 6.75 9.11 -8.73
N GLU A 10 5.54 8.54 -8.70
CA GLU A 10 4.71 8.50 -7.49
C GLU A 10 5.29 7.63 -6.38
N LEU A 11 6.13 6.65 -6.72
CA LEU A 11 6.79 5.77 -5.76
C LEU A 11 8.01 6.43 -5.10
N TRP A 12 8.50 7.55 -5.63
CA TRP A 12 9.68 8.23 -5.10
C TRP A 12 9.48 8.71 -3.66
N LEU A 13 8.25 8.97 -3.22
CA LEU A 13 7.97 9.37 -1.85
C LEU A 13 8.48 8.34 -0.83
N PHE A 14 8.38 7.05 -1.17
CA PHE A 14 8.76 5.92 -0.33
C PHE A 14 10.27 5.63 -0.35
N LEU A 15 10.97 6.06 -1.40
CA LEU A 15 12.40 5.82 -1.55
C LEU A 15 13.19 6.61 -0.52
N ALA A 16 13.90 5.89 0.35
CA ALA A 16 14.80 6.45 1.34
C ALA A 16 16.24 5.99 1.08
N PRO A 17 17.24 6.86 1.35
CA PRO A 17 17.18 8.31 1.63
C PRO A 17 16.75 9.16 0.41
N PRO A 18 16.41 10.46 0.58
CA PRO A 18 15.88 11.33 -0.49
C PRO A 18 16.72 11.40 -1.78
N ARG A 19 18.02 11.16 -1.70
CA ARG A 19 18.92 11.05 -2.87
C ARG A 19 18.58 9.88 -3.82
N HIS A 20 17.77 8.92 -3.36
CA HIS A 20 17.29 7.79 -4.16
C HIS A 20 16.02 8.11 -4.95
N ARG A 21 15.43 9.31 -4.76
CA ARG A 21 14.22 9.77 -5.45
C ARG A 21 14.52 10.18 -6.89
N ARG A 22 14.85 9.19 -7.70
CA ARG A 22 15.20 9.33 -9.11
C ARG A 22 14.62 8.15 -9.87
N ARG A 23 14.48 8.32 -11.17
CA ARG A 23 13.87 7.31 -12.05
C ARG A 23 14.56 5.95 -11.96
N GLU A 24 15.89 5.91 -11.85
CA GLU A 24 16.68 4.69 -11.93
C GLU A 24 17.62 4.53 -10.73
N LEU A 25 17.60 3.35 -10.10
CA LEU A 25 18.37 3.05 -8.90
C LEU A 25 19.04 1.68 -9.03
N GLY A 26 20.34 1.64 -8.80
CA GLY A 26 21.05 0.38 -8.57
C GLY A 26 20.78 -0.09 -7.14
N LEU A 27 20.06 -1.20 -6.99
CA LEU A 27 19.76 -1.80 -5.69
C LEU A 27 20.66 -3.00 -5.42
N PRO A 28 21.12 -3.19 -4.16
CA PRO A 28 21.82 -4.39 -3.76
C PRO A 28 20.98 -5.64 -4.07
N TYR A 29 21.60 -6.60 -4.74
CA TYR A 29 20.97 -7.86 -5.11
C TYR A 29 21.92 -9.03 -4.84
N ASP A 30 21.46 -9.99 -4.05
CA ASP A 30 22.20 -11.18 -3.62
C ASP A 30 22.05 -12.37 -4.60
N GLY A 31 21.27 -12.24 -5.68
CA GLY A 31 20.98 -13.32 -6.63
C GLY A 31 19.89 -14.30 -6.15
N THR A 32 19.43 -14.18 -4.90
CA THR A 32 18.50 -15.14 -4.29
C THR A 32 17.27 -14.48 -3.65
N SER A 33 17.25 -13.17 -3.52
CA SER A 33 16.10 -12.43 -3.05
C SER A 33 15.08 -12.32 -4.18
N SER A 34 13.80 -12.29 -3.82
CA SER A 34 12.76 -11.95 -4.77
C SER A 34 12.77 -10.44 -5.03
N LEU A 35 12.31 -10.04 -6.20
CA LEU A 35 12.17 -8.65 -6.59
C LEU A 35 11.31 -7.86 -5.59
N GLY A 36 10.24 -8.46 -5.08
CA GLY A 36 9.42 -7.86 -4.03
C GLY A 36 10.22 -7.50 -2.78
N ARG A 37 11.09 -8.40 -2.30
CA ARG A 37 11.95 -8.11 -1.14
C ARG A 37 12.96 -7.01 -1.43
N VAL A 38 13.51 -6.98 -2.65
CA VAL A 38 14.46 -5.92 -3.07
C VAL A 38 13.77 -4.56 -3.07
N VAL A 39 12.54 -4.49 -3.59
CA VAL A 39 11.74 -3.26 -3.65
C VAL A 39 11.28 -2.81 -2.25
N GLU A 40 10.83 -3.73 -1.40
CA GLU A 40 10.50 -3.44 0.01
C GLU A 40 11.72 -2.91 0.77
N SER A 41 12.91 -3.48 0.51
CA SER A 41 14.16 -3.02 1.13
C SER A 41 14.56 -1.61 0.66
N ALA A 42 14.08 -1.16 -0.50
CA ALA A 42 14.22 0.23 -0.96
C ALA A 42 13.21 1.19 -0.29
N GLY A 43 12.25 0.66 0.47
CA GLY A 43 11.26 1.41 1.24
C GLY A 43 9.87 1.44 0.61
N VAL A 44 9.68 0.88 -0.59
CA VAL A 44 8.38 0.89 -1.30
C VAL A 44 7.53 -0.29 -0.81
N PRO A 45 6.37 -0.06 -0.16
CA PRO A 45 5.48 -1.12 0.26
C PRO A 45 4.90 -1.86 -0.95
N LEU A 46 4.76 -3.20 -0.89
CA LEU A 46 4.15 -3.96 -1.99
C LEU A 46 2.70 -3.56 -2.29
N THR A 47 2.00 -2.98 -1.32
CA THR A 47 0.63 -2.46 -1.49
C THR A 47 0.57 -1.21 -2.37
N GLU A 48 1.70 -0.55 -2.62
CA GLU A 48 1.80 0.64 -3.48
C GLU A 48 2.27 0.27 -4.90
N ILE A 49 2.59 -1.00 -5.15
CA ILE A 49 3.02 -1.49 -6.47
C ILE A 49 1.80 -1.98 -7.25
N GLY A 50 1.52 -1.36 -8.40
CA GLY A 50 0.49 -1.78 -9.34
C GLY A 50 0.98 -2.86 -10.31
N GLY A 51 2.29 -2.90 -10.59
CA GLY A 51 2.87 -3.90 -11.48
C GLY A 51 4.40 -3.93 -11.46
N LEU A 52 4.96 -5.05 -11.92
CA LEU A 52 6.39 -5.24 -12.09
C LEU A 52 6.66 -5.75 -13.50
N THR A 53 7.61 -5.15 -14.19
CA THR A 53 8.05 -5.61 -15.51
C THR A 53 9.56 -5.83 -15.55
N ALA A 54 10.00 -6.92 -16.15
CA ALA A 54 11.39 -7.16 -16.46
C ALA A 54 11.56 -6.96 -17.98
N GLY A 55 12.18 -5.84 -18.36
CA GLY A 55 12.03 -5.29 -19.71
C GLY A 55 10.54 -5.01 -20.03
N ARG A 56 9.96 -5.74 -20.99
CA ARG A 56 8.54 -5.63 -21.38
C ARG A 56 7.64 -6.74 -20.82
N ARG A 57 8.20 -7.66 -20.03
CA ARG A 57 7.48 -8.85 -19.55
C ARG A 57 6.93 -8.59 -18.15
N PRO A 58 5.62 -8.73 -17.90
CA PRO A 58 5.07 -8.73 -16.55
C PRO A 58 5.66 -9.87 -15.72
N VAL A 59 6.06 -9.58 -14.49
CA VAL A 59 6.65 -10.57 -13.58
C VAL A 59 5.99 -10.51 -12.20
N PRO A 60 5.87 -11.63 -11.48
CA PRO A 60 5.35 -11.62 -10.11
C PRO A 60 6.38 -11.02 -9.14
N ALA A 61 5.94 -10.59 -7.96
CA ALA A 61 6.84 -10.12 -6.90
C ALA A 61 7.87 -11.17 -6.43
N THR A 62 7.60 -12.46 -6.67
CA THR A 62 8.52 -13.58 -6.40
C THR A 62 9.63 -13.75 -7.44
N TYR A 63 9.58 -12.97 -8.54
CA TYR A 63 10.55 -13.02 -9.62
C TYR A 63 11.97 -12.72 -9.13
N ARG A 64 12.96 -13.34 -9.77
CA ARG A 64 14.38 -13.16 -9.47
C ARG A 64 15.05 -12.53 -10.68
N PRO A 65 15.45 -11.25 -10.59
CA PRO A 65 16.11 -10.56 -11.69
C PRO A 65 17.37 -11.28 -12.16
N LEU A 66 17.56 -11.32 -13.48
CA LEU A 66 18.82 -11.78 -14.06
C LEU A 66 19.90 -10.69 -13.91
N THR A 67 21.17 -11.10 -13.90
CA THR A 67 22.28 -10.15 -13.83
C THR A 67 22.23 -9.16 -15.00
N GLY A 68 22.24 -7.86 -14.70
CA GLY A 68 22.18 -6.79 -15.71
C GLY A 68 20.79 -6.50 -16.26
N GLU A 69 19.76 -7.20 -15.78
CA GLU A 69 18.37 -6.94 -16.17
C GLU A 69 17.88 -5.63 -15.54
N VAL A 70 17.14 -4.85 -16.34
CA VAL A 70 16.43 -3.65 -15.87
C VAL A 70 14.99 -4.03 -15.56
N VAL A 71 14.58 -3.76 -14.33
CA VAL A 71 13.23 -3.99 -13.85
C VAL A 71 12.52 -2.66 -13.69
N GLU A 72 11.25 -2.57 -14.06
CA GLU A 72 10.39 -1.42 -13.82
C GLU A 72 9.33 -1.75 -12.77
N VAL A 73 9.13 -0.82 -11.85
CA VAL A 73 8.18 -0.89 -10.75
C VAL A 73 7.15 0.19 -10.98
N HIS A 74 5.94 -0.25 -11.31
CA HIS A 74 4.80 0.60 -11.60
C HIS A 74 3.98 0.79 -10.34
N GLY A 75 3.56 2.02 -10.07
CA GLY A 75 2.72 2.29 -8.91
C GLY A 75 1.27 1.86 -9.14
N VAL A 76 0.47 1.83 -8.08
CA VAL A 76 -0.96 1.50 -8.18
C VAL A 76 -1.71 2.63 -8.87
N ASP A 77 -2.50 2.31 -9.89
CA ASP A 77 -3.39 3.26 -10.53
C ASP A 77 -4.32 3.94 -9.51
N ARG A 78 -4.28 5.28 -9.49
CA ARG A 78 -5.12 6.12 -8.64
C ARG A 78 -6.10 6.93 -9.48
N PRO A 79 -7.32 7.20 -8.97
CA PRO A 79 -7.85 6.76 -7.68
C PRO A 79 -8.26 5.29 -7.70
N GLN A 80 -7.94 4.56 -6.63
CA GLN A 80 -8.39 3.18 -6.46
C GLN A 80 -9.92 3.15 -6.32
N PRO A 81 -10.65 2.40 -7.15
CA PRO A 81 -12.11 2.36 -7.07
C PRO A 81 -12.53 1.69 -5.76
N ILE A 82 -13.08 2.47 -4.83
CA ILE A 82 -13.68 1.95 -3.60
C ILE A 82 -15.17 1.73 -3.89
N ALA A 83 -15.59 0.48 -4.06
CA ALA A 83 -17.00 0.15 -4.23
C ALA A 83 -17.78 0.60 -2.99
N ARG A 84 -18.59 1.66 -3.13
CA ARG A 84 -19.46 2.23 -2.07
C ARG A 84 -18.73 2.38 -0.73
N ALA A 85 -17.77 3.30 -0.68
CA ALA A 85 -16.95 3.55 0.49
C ALA A 85 -17.77 4.05 1.69
N ARG A 86 -18.15 3.13 2.59
CA ARG A 86 -18.65 3.46 3.93
C ARG A 86 -17.49 3.41 4.89
N PHE A 87 -17.25 4.46 5.65
CA PHE A 87 -16.15 4.52 6.60
C PHE A 87 -16.62 4.55 8.05
N VAL A 88 -15.82 3.97 8.94
CA VAL A 88 -15.84 4.21 10.38
C VAL A 88 -14.55 4.95 10.73
N LEU A 89 -14.64 6.10 11.39
CA LEU A 89 -13.48 6.89 11.80
C LEU A 89 -13.35 6.88 13.33
N ASP A 90 -12.11 6.76 13.80
CA ASP A 90 -11.79 6.98 15.21
C ASP A 90 -12.10 8.43 15.66
N GLY A 91 -12.23 8.61 16.99
CA GLY A 91 -12.47 9.92 17.61
C GLY A 91 -11.40 10.97 17.27
N HIS A 92 -10.23 10.50 16.86
CA HIS A 92 -9.05 11.26 16.52
C HIS A 92 -9.10 11.92 15.13
N LEU A 93 -9.98 11.46 14.24
CA LEU A 93 -10.12 11.94 12.86
C LEU A 93 -11.32 12.88 12.67
N VAL A 94 -11.64 13.73 13.65
CA VAL A 94 -12.80 14.68 13.62
C VAL A 94 -12.79 15.60 12.39
N ALA A 95 -11.64 16.18 12.07
CA ALA A 95 -11.53 17.09 10.92
C ALA A 95 -11.73 16.34 9.59
N LEU A 96 -11.28 15.09 9.52
CA LEU A 96 -11.43 14.25 8.33
C LEU A 96 -12.88 13.80 8.14
N SER A 97 -13.56 13.40 9.22
CA SER A 97 -14.97 12.96 9.15
C SER A 97 -15.88 14.06 8.59
N ARG A 98 -15.65 15.30 9.01
CA ARG A 98 -16.37 16.48 8.48
C ARG A 98 -16.10 16.68 6.98
N ARG A 99 -14.84 16.63 6.55
CA ARG A 99 -14.47 16.81 5.13
C ARG A 99 -15.05 15.71 4.24
N LEU A 100 -15.03 14.46 4.69
CA LEU A 100 -15.61 13.33 3.95
C LEU A 100 -17.14 13.46 3.81
N ARG A 101 -17.84 13.84 4.88
CA ARG A 101 -19.29 14.10 4.82
C ARG A 101 -19.65 15.22 3.86
N LEU A 102 -18.83 16.28 3.77
CA LEU A 102 -19.06 17.38 2.83
C LEU A 102 -19.00 16.93 1.36
N VAL A 103 -18.18 15.93 1.04
CA VAL A 103 -18.09 15.36 -0.32
C VAL A 103 -19.04 14.18 -0.54
N GLY A 104 -20.01 13.97 0.36
CA GLY A 104 -21.06 12.95 0.21
C GLY A 104 -20.66 11.52 0.58
N VAL A 105 -19.54 11.34 1.29
CA VAL A 105 -19.08 10.02 1.74
C VAL A 105 -19.81 9.61 3.02
N ASP A 106 -20.28 8.36 3.08
CA ASP A 106 -20.92 7.79 4.28
C ASP A 106 -19.86 7.53 5.37
N VAL A 107 -19.94 8.31 6.45
CA VAL A 107 -19.00 8.26 7.57
C VAL A 107 -19.74 8.11 8.90
N ALA A 108 -19.54 6.97 9.55
CA ALA A 108 -19.81 6.78 10.97
C ALA A 108 -18.64 7.34 11.79
N TYR A 109 -18.93 8.21 12.75
CA TYR A 109 -17.95 8.81 13.66
C TYR A 109 -18.36 8.47 15.09
N ARG A 110 -17.43 7.91 15.87
CA ARG A 110 -17.59 7.60 17.29
C ARG A 110 -16.33 8.01 18.05
N ASN A 111 -16.50 8.85 19.06
CA ASN A 111 -15.40 9.45 19.82
C ASN A 111 -15.01 8.65 21.08
N ASP A 112 -15.93 7.84 21.63
CA ASP A 112 -15.77 7.21 22.95
C ASP A 112 -15.97 5.69 22.89
N VAL A 113 -15.37 5.03 21.89
CA VAL A 113 -15.50 3.58 21.67
C VAL A 113 -14.09 2.99 21.56
N ASP A 114 -13.85 1.86 22.23
CA ASP A 114 -12.56 1.17 22.15
C ASP A 114 -12.29 0.61 20.74
N ASP A 115 -11.01 0.37 20.45
CA ASP A 115 -10.55 -0.08 19.14
C ASP A 115 -11.18 -1.42 18.72
N ASP A 116 -11.41 -2.33 19.67
CA ASP A 116 -11.99 -3.65 19.41
C ASP A 116 -13.46 -3.55 18.96
N THR A 117 -14.22 -2.64 19.57
CA THR A 117 -15.60 -2.34 19.22
C THR A 117 -15.69 -1.62 17.87
N LEU A 118 -14.76 -0.71 17.57
CA LEU A 118 -14.65 -0.08 16.25
C LEU A 118 -14.38 -1.12 15.15
N VAL A 119 -13.49 -2.08 15.40
CA VAL A 119 -13.19 -3.19 14.48
C VAL A 119 -14.41 -4.10 14.31
N ALA A 120 -15.08 -4.47 15.41
CA ALA A 120 -16.28 -5.31 15.35
C ALA A 120 -17.39 -4.65 14.53
N GLN A 121 -17.63 -3.36 14.72
CA GLN A 121 -18.61 -2.59 13.96
C GLN A 121 -18.24 -2.49 12.47
N ALA A 122 -16.98 -2.15 12.17
CA ALA A 122 -16.50 -2.05 10.80
C ALA A 122 -16.69 -3.37 10.03
N ASN A 123 -16.42 -4.50 10.69
CA ASN A 123 -16.66 -5.82 10.11
C ASN A 123 -18.15 -6.13 9.94
N ALA A 124 -18.99 -5.83 10.94
CA ALA A 124 -20.42 -6.11 10.91
C ALA A 124 -21.17 -5.30 9.84
N GLU A 125 -20.75 -4.05 9.59
CA GLU A 125 -21.40 -3.13 8.66
C GLU A 125 -20.69 -3.05 7.29
N GLU A 126 -19.69 -3.90 7.04
CA GLU A 126 -18.83 -3.87 5.86
C GLU A 126 -18.30 -2.46 5.55
N ARG A 127 -17.75 -1.81 6.58
CA ARG A 127 -17.19 -0.46 6.51
C ARG A 127 -15.67 -0.51 6.59
N VAL A 128 -15.01 0.45 5.94
CA VAL A 128 -13.57 0.64 6.03
C VAL A 128 -13.25 1.45 7.30
N LEU A 129 -12.50 0.85 8.22
CA LEU A 129 -12.03 1.52 9.44
C LEU A 129 -10.81 2.40 9.13
N LEU A 130 -10.91 3.70 9.43
CA LEU A 130 -9.81 4.66 9.39
C LEU A 130 -9.42 5.04 10.82
N ILE A 131 -8.15 4.82 11.13
CA ILE A 131 -7.54 5.10 12.43
C ILE A 131 -6.25 5.87 12.21
N ARG A 132 -5.90 6.74 13.16
CA ARG A 132 -4.66 7.51 13.12
C ARG A 132 -3.46 6.71 13.65
N ASP A 133 -3.68 5.68 14.47
CA ASP A 133 -2.62 4.88 15.07
C ASP A 133 -2.22 3.66 14.22
N ARG A 134 -0.92 3.52 13.96
CA ARG A 134 -0.33 2.40 13.22
C ARG A 134 -0.29 1.10 14.04
N GLY A 135 -0.59 1.14 15.35
CA GLY A 135 -0.57 -0.03 16.24
C GLY A 135 -1.48 -1.18 15.80
N ILE A 136 -2.62 -0.88 15.16
CA ILE A 136 -3.60 -1.90 14.73
C ILE A 136 -3.18 -2.60 13.44
N LEU A 137 -2.37 -1.96 12.57
CA LEU A 137 -1.87 -2.60 11.34
C LEU A 137 -0.92 -3.78 11.62
N ARG A 138 -0.38 -3.89 12.84
CA ARG A 138 0.48 -4.99 13.29
C ARG A 138 -0.29 -6.21 13.83
N ARG A 139 -1.61 -6.15 13.97
CA ARG A 139 -2.48 -7.25 14.44
C ARG A 139 -3.29 -7.91 13.32
N ARG A 140 -2.80 -7.94 12.08
CA ARG A 140 -3.46 -8.70 11.00
C ARG A 140 -3.00 -10.15 10.96
N GLY A 141 -3.57 -10.91 11.89
CA GLY A 141 -3.71 -12.35 11.82
C GLY A 141 -5.20 -12.73 11.76
N SER A 142 -5.96 -12.20 10.81
CA SER A 142 -7.30 -12.69 10.49
C SER A 142 -7.77 -12.15 9.14
N ALA A 143 -8.18 -13.09 8.28
CA ALA A 143 -8.40 -12.93 6.85
C ALA A 143 -9.63 -12.07 6.50
N ALA A 144 -9.46 -11.13 5.57
CA ALA A 144 -10.56 -10.61 4.75
C ALA A 144 -10.30 -11.09 3.31
N ARG A 145 -11.22 -11.94 2.85
CA ARG A 145 -11.14 -12.71 1.61
C ARG A 145 -11.32 -11.83 0.38
N SER A 146 -10.49 -12.13 -0.61
CA SER A 146 -10.72 -11.92 -2.04
C SER A 146 -12.04 -12.56 -2.50
N THR A 147 -12.82 -11.81 -3.28
CA THR A 147 -13.66 -12.26 -4.41
C THR A 147 -13.71 -11.05 -5.38
N ARG A 148 -13.44 -11.02 -6.69
CA ARG A 148 -13.54 -11.99 -7.82
C ARG A 148 -14.76 -12.90 -7.62
N SER A 149 -15.90 -12.66 -8.26
CA SER A 149 -16.17 -12.39 -9.67
C SER A 149 -17.51 -11.69 -9.83
#